data_AF-A0A497QJ97-F1
#
_entry.id   AF-A0A497QJ97-F1
#
_cell.length_a   1.000
_cell.length_b   1.000
_cell.length_c   1.000
_cell.angle_alpha   90.00
_cell.angle_beta   90.00
_cell.angle_gamma   90.00
#
_symmetry.space_group_name_H-M   'P 1'
#
loop_
_entity.id
_entity.type
_entity.pdbx_description
1 polymer ?
#
loop_
_entity_poly.entity_id
_entity_poly.type
_entity_poly.pdbx_seq_one_letter_code
_entity_poly.pdbx_strand_id
1 'polypeptide(L)' 'VEFVIPGHGKVCSKVELQKWLDYLEKAVILIRKMNTQGFSEKDIIKKLNELEYYPPKNEQHKELSLKRWYQVITGRS' A
#
# COMPACT_ATOMS: atom_id res chain seq x y z
N VAL A 1 -11.98 -15.87 14.80
CA VAL A 1 -10.96 -16.36 13.83
C VAL A 1 -9.60 -15.90 14.35
N GLU A 2 -8.78 -16.83 14.84
CA GLU A 2 -7.45 -16.54 15.38
C GLU A 2 -6.36 -16.51 14.29
N PHE A 3 -6.56 -17.33 13.25
CA PHE A 3 -5.67 -17.45 12.09
C PHE A 3 -6.44 -17.37 10.78
N VAL A 4 -5.82 -16.76 9.78
CA VAL A 4 -6.35 -16.55 8.44
C VAL A 4 -5.46 -17.30 7.45
N ILE A 5 -6.06 -18.12 6.60
CA ILE A 5 -5.38 -18.83 5.52
C ILE A 5 -5.51 -17.97 4.26
N PRO A 6 -4.44 -17.28 3.81
CA PRO A 6 -4.52 -16.46 2.61
C PRO A 6 -4.57 -17.34 1.35
N GLY A 7 -5.09 -16.81 0.25
CA GLY A 7 -5.07 -17.49 -1.05
C GLY A 7 -3.64 -17.81 -1.54
N HIS A 8 -2.67 -16.97 -1.16
CA HIS A 8 -1.24 -17.20 -1.38
C HIS A 8 -0.43 -16.77 -0.14
N GLY A 9 0.62 -17.52 0.19
CA GLY A 9 1.52 -17.23 1.30
C GLY A 9 1.28 -18.12 2.53
N LYS A 10 1.93 -17.75 3.64
CA LYS A 10 1.80 -18.48 4.91
C LYS A 10 0.53 -18.04 5.64
N VAL A 11 -0.03 -18.95 6.44
CA VAL A 11 -1.10 -18.64 7.39
C VAL A 11 -0.67 -17.43 8.23
N CYS A 12 -1.54 -16.42 8.34
CA CYS A 12 -1.27 -15.23 9.13
C CYS A 12 -2.22 -15.15 10.33
N SER A 13 -1.76 -14.56 11.41
CA SER A 13 -2.60 -14.22 12.55
C SER A 13 -3.52 -13.05 12.24
N LYS A 14 -4.58 -12.89 13.03
CA LYS A 14 -5.45 -11.69 12.95
C LYS A 14 -4.66 -10.39 13.14
N VAL A 15 -3.62 -10.40 13.98
CA VAL A 15 -2.78 -9.22 14.25
C VAL A 15 -1.97 -8.82 13.01
N GLU A 16 -1.39 -9.80 12.31
CA GLU A 16 -0.68 -9.54 11.05
C GLU A 16 -1.62 -9.02 9.97
N LEU A 17 -2.83 -9.59 9.86
CA LEU A 17 -3.84 -9.07 8.95
C LEU A 17 -4.23 -7.62 9.29
N GLN A 18 -4.35 -7.27 10.57
CA GLN A 18 -4.65 -5.90 10.95
C GLN A 18 -3.54 -4.93 10.53
N LYS A 19 -2.26 -5.29 10.71
CA LYS A 19 -1.13 -4.47 10.25
C LYS A 19 -1.16 -4.23 8.74
N TRP A 20 -1.56 -5.24 7.96
CA TRP A 20 -1.78 -5.10 6.52
C TRP A 20 -2.88 -4.10 6.19
N LEU A 21 -4.03 -4.22 6.85
CA LEU A 21 -5.17 -3.33 6.63
C LEU A 21 -4.83 -1.88 7.01
N ASP A 22 -4.17 -1.68 8.16
CA ASP A 22 -3.74 -0.37 8.64
C ASP A 22 -2.76 0.29 7.65
N TYR A 23 -1.85 -0.49 7.06
CA TYR A 23 -0.93 0.00 6.04
C TYR A 23 -1.68 0.43 4.76
N LEU A 24 -2.60 -0.40 4.27
CA LEU A 24 -3.39 -0.10 3.07
C LEU A 24 -4.26 1.15 3.26
N GLU A 25 -4.89 1.28 4.43
CA GLU A 25 -5.70 2.45 4.76
C GLU A 25 -4.86 3.73 4.75
N LYS A 26 -3.69 3.72 5.41
CA LYS A 26 -2.75 4.86 5.40
C LYS A 26 -2.33 5.22 3.97
N ALA A 27 -2.02 4.24 3.14
CA ALA A 27 -1.63 4.45 1.74
C ALA A 27 -2.75 5.12 0.93
N VAL A 28 -4.00 4.63 1.05
CA VAL A 28 -5.16 5.20 0.35
C VAL A 28 -5.43 6.64 0.78
N ILE A 29 -5.41 6.90 2.09
CA ILE A 29 -5.62 8.25 2.65
C ILE A 29 -4.54 9.20 2.13
N LEU A 30 -3.27 8.79 2.15
CA LEU A 30 -2.15 9.60 1.69
C LEU A 30 -2.28 9.94 0.20
N ILE A 31 -2.55 8.95 -0.66
CA ILE A 31 -2.70 9.15 -2.10
C ILE A 31 -3.83 10.14 -2.38
N ARG A 32 -5.00 9.94 -1.78
CA ARG A 32 -6.15 10.83 -2.00
C ARG A 32 -5.84 12.25 -1.56
N LYS A 33 -5.31 12.43 -0.35
CA LYS A 33 -4.98 13.75 0.20
C LYS A 33 -3.98 14.50 -0.69
N MET A 34 -2.87 13.87 -1.05
CA MET A 34 -1.85 14.52 -1.86
C MET A 34 -2.34 14.77 -3.30
N ASN A 35 -3.11 13.85 -3.88
CA ASN A 35 -3.71 14.06 -5.19
C ASN A 35 -4.68 15.25 -5.20
N THR A 36 -5.52 15.39 -4.16
CA THR A 36 -6.41 16.57 -4.02
C THR A 36 -5.66 17.87 -3.78
N GLN A 37 -4.45 17.80 -3.21
CA GLN A 37 -3.56 18.93 -3.02
C GLN A 37 -2.72 19.28 -4.27
N GLY A 38 -2.87 18.52 -5.36
CA GLY A 38 -2.18 18.79 -6.62
C GLY A 38 -0.72 18.32 -6.68
N PHE A 39 -0.29 17.45 -5.77
CA PHE A 39 1.05 16.87 -5.82
C PHE A 39 1.24 15.99 -7.06
N SER A 40 2.48 15.92 -7.55
CA SER A 40 2.82 15.06 -8.68
C SER A 40 2.79 13.58 -8.28
N GLU A 41 2.58 12.70 -9.27
CA GLU A 41 2.68 11.24 -9.08
C GLU A 41 4.00 10.84 -8.41
N LYS A 42 5.11 11.43 -8.84
CA LYS A 42 6.45 11.14 -8.32
C LYS A 42 6.57 11.47 -6.84
N ASP A 43 6.02 12.61 -6.41
CA ASP A 43 6.06 13.02 -5.00
C ASP A 43 5.18 12.13 -4.13
N ILE A 44 4.02 11.74 -4.65
CA ILE A 44 3.10 10.82 -3.96
C ILE A 44 3.74 9.45 -3.77
N ILE A 45 4.34 8.88 -4.83
CA ILE A 45 5.04 7.59 -4.78
C ILE A 45 6.23 7.66 -3.81
N LYS A 46 7.01 8.75 -3.84
CA LYS A 46 8.10 8.96 -2.89
C LYS A 46 7.60 8.95 -1.45
N LYS A 47 6.50 9.66 -1.15
CA LYS A 47 5.93 9.72 0.19
C LYS A 47 5.33 8.39 0.65
N LEU A 48 4.71 7.63 -0.26
CA LEU A 48 4.24 6.26 0.02
C LEU A 48 5.40 5.31 0.36
N ASN A 49 6.56 5.50 -0.28
CA ASN A 49 7.71 4.63 -0.05
C ASN A 49 8.29 4.80 1.36
N GLU A 50 8.08 5.96 1.99
CA GLU A 50 8.44 6.27 3.38
C GLU A 50 7.51 5.63 4.42
N LEU A 51 6.33 5.14 4.02
CA LEU A 51 5.45 4.42 4.94
C LEU A 51 6.12 3.09 5.35
N GLU A 52 6.09 2.79 6.65
CA GLU A 52 6.57 1.52 7.19
C GLU A 52 5.87 0.36 6.46
N TYR A 53 6.65 -0.40 5.70
CA TYR A 53 6.15 -1.28 4.66
C TYR A 53 5.86 -2.68 5.20
N TYR A 54 4.72 -3.22 4.80
CA TYR A 54 4.37 -4.62 5.02
C TYR A 54 3.81 -5.16 3.68
N PRO A 55 4.47 -6.14 3.01
CA PRO A 55 5.49 -7.08 3.46
C PRO A 55 6.84 -6.93 2.72
N PRO A 56 7.97 -7.29 3.34
CA PRO A 56 9.27 -7.18 2.71
C PRO A 56 9.45 -8.35 1.74
N LYS A 57 9.43 -8.10 0.43
CA LYS A 57 10.25 -8.84 -0.53
C LYS A 57 10.27 -8.12 -1.87
N ASN A 58 11.43 -7.49 -2.10
CA ASN A 58 11.89 -6.85 -3.33
C ASN A 58 11.42 -5.40 -3.54
N GLU A 59 12.36 -4.46 -3.38
CA GLU A 59 12.15 -3.00 -3.55
C GLU A 59 11.65 -2.66 -4.96
N GLN A 60 12.09 -3.39 -5.99
CA GLN A 60 11.63 -3.19 -7.36
C GLN A 60 10.12 -3.47 -7.52
N HIS A 61 9.62 -4.52 -6.86
CA HIS A 61 8.18 -4.83 -6.88
C HIS A 61 7.37 -3.84 -6.04
N LYS A 62 7.98 -3.24 -5.01
CA LYS A 62 7.33 -2.20 -4.20
C LYS A 62 7.01 -0.98 -5.04
N GLU A 63 7.98 -0.41 -5.76
CA GLU A 63 7.76 0.80 -6.56
C GLU A 63 6.71 0.59 -7.66
N LEU A 64 6.77 -0.54 -8.37
CA LEU A 64 5.76 -0.92 -9.36
C LEU A 64 4.36 -1.05 -8.75
N SER A 65 4.27 -1.66 -7.56
CA SER A 65 3.00 -1.80 -6.85
C SER A 65 2.43 -0.45 -6.42
N LEU A 66 3.27 0.42 -5.86
CA LEU A 66 2.86 1.77 -5.44
C LEU A 66 2.38 2.62 -6.62
N LYS A 67 3.07 2.53 -7.77
CA LYS A 67 2.62 3.17 -9.01
C LYS A 67 1.25 2.66 -9.43
N ARG A 68 1.05 1.34 -9.40
CA ARG A 68 -0.24 0.74 -9.75
C ARG A 68 -1.35 1.16 -8.78
N TRP A 69 -1.05 1.28 -7.49
CA TRP A 69 -2.02 1.74 -6.50
C TRP A 69 -2.43 3.19 -6.74
N TYR A 70 -1.47 4.07 -7.01
CA TYR A 70 -1.76 5.45 -7.40
C TYR A 70 -2.69 5.53 -8.61
N GLN A 71 -2.38 4.77 -9.67
CA GLN A 71 -3.22 4.68 -10.88
C GLN A 71 -4.66 4.27 -10.56
N VAL A 72 -4.84 3.17 -9.83
CA VAL A 72 -6.16 2.63 -9.47
C VAL A 72 -6.95 3.60 -8.59
N ILE A 73 -6.30 4.19 -7.58
CA ILE A 73 -6.97 5.08 -6.62
C ILE A 73 -7.33 6.43 -7.24
N THR A 74 -6.53 6.91 -8.19
CA THR A 74 -6.77 8.20 -8.86
C THR A 74 -7.55 8.08 -10.17
N GLY A 75 -7.83 6.86 -10.62
CA GLY A 75 -8.53 6.61 -11.90
C GLY A 75 -7.70 6.95 -13.13
N ARG A 76 -6.37 6.99 -13.01
CA ARG A 76 -5.44 7.26 -14.11
C ARG A 76 -4.88 5.93 -14.62
N SER A 77 -5.34 5.48 -15.78
CA SER A 77 -4.89 4.24 -16.45
C SER A 77 -3.94 4.52 -17.59
#